data_AF-A0A3B0UQU6-F1
#
_entry.id   AF-A0A3B0UQU6-F1
#
_cell.length_a   1.000
_cell.length_b   1.000
_cell.length_c   1.000
_cell.angle_alpha   90.00
_cell.angle_beta   90.00
_cell.angle_gamma   90.00
#
_symmetry.space_group_name_H-M   'P 1'
#
loop_
_entity.id
_entity.type
_entity.pdbx_description
1 polymer ?
#
loop_
_entity_poly.entity_id
_entity_poly.type
_entity_poly.pdbx_seq_one_letter_code
_entity_poly.pdbx_strand_id
1 'polypeptide(L)'
;MTQHIFISHSTKDDSIVKKLREILEAHHLQTWVDSRQLSAGQQLAPEIEKAIDEARHFMVIISPAVINKPRWVRRELHHALQVEEARHDGYKVIPVLLPGVEFATLELFFNEEITAIQMKGGPTGFSEAMPQLFAALGEQLPEDWQSAKMVMVEPVAELLLELTDPHIVEKDGVRRAVATAELTYNPADDGDGLKSRAISSRRYKVTAPLGPVELSEIRWYIEKYYQWPTGVFKGIAEKTEANLPVWGKALYDAALGGESAQEPLAEWQRQSGSRRFSIQVDAEPPEGTDDEEAALLREAASDWLSLPWEIMHDGTGYLAQGANGVRVRRRLPNRKRTITLDAKLPIRVLLLSPRPEIDKGGNPVGYLDHRASALPLVQAVENLGQALVVVDILHPPTFPALKNALKRAKEANDPYEIVHFDGHGVYDRREGLGALCFESPRDGQKLGKRLLALVHATDLAAELRAYGVPLIYLDACQTAQATDDPKASVAAKLLEEGVGSVVAMSHTVLVETAHRFVESFYTGLAQGQRVGDAMLAGQAELYGDTYRGKMMGAGDLRRIKAATGNETAAHKAWLQARDAYLAYRQQGGVCTIRRREIGGACFGSAGARKSG
;
A
#
# COMPACT_ATOMS: atom_id res chain seq x y z
N MET A 1 -50.05 5.91 7.04
CA MET A 1 -49.49 6.68 5.92
C MET A 1 -48.00 6.77 6.14
N THR A 2 -47.18 6.26 5.22
CA THR A 2 -45.71 6.38 5.29
C THR A 2 -45.36 7.84 5.01
N GLN A 3 -45.04 8.62 6.04
CA GLN A 3 -44.65 10.02 5.87
C GLN A 3 -43.15 10.09 5.54
N HIS A 4 -42.81 10.46 4.32
CA HIS A 4 -41.42 10.62 3.85
C HIS A 4 -40.85 11.99 4.23
N ILE A 5 -39.53 12.11 4.17
CA ILE A 5 -38.80 13.38 4.18
C ILE A 5 -38.56 13.80 2.73
N PHE A 6 -39.07 14.96 2.34
CA PHE A 6 -38.79 15.51 1.01
C PHE A 6 -37.44 16.23 1.02
N ILE A 7 -36.54 15.90 0.08
CA ILE A 7 -35.22 16.54 -0.03
C ILE A 7 -35.13 17.29 -1.37
N SER A 8 -35.03 18.62 -1.30
CA SER A 8 -34.82 19.51 -2.43
C SER A 8 -33.34 19.87 -2.56
N HIS A 9 -32.74 19.65 -3.74
CA HIS A 9 -31.32 19.87 -3.99
C HIS A 9 -31.02 20.18 -5.47
N SER A 10 -29.78 20.57 -5.77
CA SER A 10 -29.28 20.65 -7.15
C SER A 10 -28.79 19.28 -7.62
N THR A 11 -28.89 18.96 -8.91
CA THR A 11 -28.29 17.73 -9.46
C THR A 11 -26.77 17.68 -9.33
N LYS A 12 -26.13 18.83 -9.07
CA LYS A 12 -24.69 18.87 -8.73
C LYS A 12 -24.38 18.31 -7.34
N ASP A 13 -25.40 18.15 -6.50
CA ASP A 13 -25.33 17.67 -5.13
C ASP A 13 -25.85 16.22 -5.00
N ASP A 14 -26.10 15.52 -6.12
CA ASP A 14 -26.66 14.15 -6.12
C ASP A 14 -25.81 13.16 -5.28
N SER A 15 -24.49 13.30 -5.31
CA SER A 15 -23.58 12.40 -4.59
C SER A 15 -23.71 12.51 -3.06
N ILE A 16 -23.87 13.73 -2.54
CA ILE A 16 -24.02 13.96 -1.09
C ILE A 16 -25.44 13.63 -0.62
N VAL A 17 -26.44 13.94 -1.45
CA VAL A 17 -27.84 13.59 -1.16
C VAL A 17 -28.03 12.08 -1.16
N LYS A 18 -27.39 11.34 -2.08
CA LYS A 18 -27.40 9.88 -2.07
C LYS A 18 -26.90 9.31 -0.73
N LYS A 19 -25.76 9.78 -0.23
CA LYS A 19 -25.22 9.34 1.08
C LYS A 19 -26.19 9.66 2.23
N LEU A 20 -26.77 10.86 2.21
CA LEU A 20 -27.75 11.26 3.22
C LEU A 20 -28.99 10.35 3.21
N ARG A 21 -29.51 10.02 2.02
CA ARG A 21 -30.64 9.10 1.87
C ARG A 21 -30.32 7.72 2.41
N GLU A 22 -29.16 7.15 2.05
CA GLU A 22 -28.75 5.81 2.50
C GLU A 22 -28.74 5.73 4.03
N ILE A 23 -28.28 6.78 4.72
CA ILE A 23 -28.29 6.86 6.19
C ILE A 23 -29.71 7.01 6.73
N LEU A 24 -30.49 7.96 6.21
CA LEU A 24 -31.87 8.16 6.67
C LEU A 24 -32.72 6.89 6.49
N GLU A 25 -32.62 6.24 5.34
CA GLU A 25 -33.33 5.00 5.02
C GLU A 25 -32.86 3.82 5.88
N ALA A 26 -31.57 3.73 6.20
CA ALA A 26 -31.03 2.76 7.16
C ALA A 26 -31.62 2.94 8.57
N HIS A 27 -32.04 4.16 8.92
CA HIS A 27 -32.75 4.48 10.16
C HIS A 27 -34.28 4.49 10.00
N HIS A 28 -34.81 3.82 8.97
CA HIS A 28 -36.25 3.69 8.69
C HIS A 28 -36.96 5.01 8.35
N LEU A 29 -36.21 6.08 8.05
CA LEU A 29 -36.76 7.35 7.57
C LEU A 29 -36.83 7.31 6.05
N GLN A 30 -38.04 7.13 5.52
CA GLN A 30 -38.27 7.12 4.08
C GLN A 30 -37.95 8.50 3.48
N THR A 31 -37.21 8.54 2.39
CA THR A 31 -36.86 9.80 1.71
C THR A 31 -37.50 9.87 0.33
N TRP A 32 -37.85 11.10 -0.07
CA TRP A 32 -38.28 11.41 -1.44
C TRP A 32 -37.35 12.47 -2.00
N VAL A 33 -36.73 12.20 -3.14
CA VAL A 33 -35.72 13.06 -3.77
C VAL A 33 -36.07 13.20 -5.26
N ASP A 34 -36.05 14.44 -5.74
CA ASP A 34 -36.40 14.92 -7.09
C ASP A 34 -36.87 13.86 -8.13
N SER A 35 -38.15 13.98 -8.48
CA SER A 35 -38.99 13.31 -9.49
C SER A 35 -38.48 13.07 -10.92
N ARG A 36 -37.22 13.34 -11.29
CA ARG A 36 -36.76 13.18 -12.69
C ARG A 36 -36.62 11.73 -13.17
N GLN A 37 -36.98 10.75 -12.33
CA GLN A 37 -37.14 9.34 -12.69
C GLN A 37 -38.61 8.90 -12.82
N LEU A 38 -39.59 9.81 -12.73
CA LEU A 38 -40.99 9.46 -12.95
C LEU A 38 -41.28 9.26 -14.46
N SER A 39 -42.07 8.22 -14.74
CA SER A 39 -42.44 7.70 -16.06
C SER A 39 -42.89 8.79 -17.04
N ALA A 40 -42.44 8.72 -18.29
CA ALA A 40 -42.82 9.68 -19.33
C ALA A 40 -44.36 9.72 -19.54
N GLY A 41 -44.98 10.88 -19.30
CA GLY A 41 -46.40 11.12 -19.58
C GLY A 41 -47.20 11.91 -18.53
N GLN A 42 -46.65 12.16 -17.34
CA GLN A 42 -47.33 12.90 -16.26
C GLN A 42 -46.88 14.37 -16.15
N GLN A 43 -47.77 15.25 -15.67
CA GLN A 43 -47.40 16.64 -15.37
C GLN A 43 -46.55 16.66 -14.11
N LEU A 44 -45.29 17.08 -14.25
CA LEU A 44 -44.27 16.99 -13.20
C LEU A 44 -44.53 17.90 -11.99
N ALA A 45 -45.22 19.03 -12.16
CA ALA A 45 -45.39 20.02 -11.08
C ALA A 45 -46.44 19.61 -10.00
N PRO A 46 -47.65 19.12 -10.34
CA PRO A 46 -48.65 18.74 -9.34
C PRO A 46 -48.23 17.57 -8.44
N GLU A 47 -47.44 16.62 -8.95
CA GLU A 47 -46.96 15.48 -8.17
C GLU A 47 -45.91 15.87 -7.14
N ILE A 48 -45.07 16.86 -7.47
CA ILE A 48 -44.08 17.41 -6.55
C ILE A 48 -44.78 18.18 -5.43
N GLU A 49 -45.71 19.07 -5.77
CA GLU A 49 -46.48 19.82 -4.75
C GLU A 49 -47.20 18.86 -3.82
N LYS A 50 -47.85 17.83 -4.36
CA LYS A 50 -48.48 16.77 -3.56
C LYS A 50 -47.47 16.03 -2.67
N ALA A 51 -46.28 15.70 -3.19
CA ALA A 51 -45.25 15.03 -2.40
C ALA A 51 -44.71 15.93 -1.27
N ILE A 52 -44.68 17.25 -1.46
CA ILE A 52 -44.34 18.21 -0.41
C ILE A 52 -45.48 18.28 0.62
N ASP A 53 -46.74 18.36 0.17
CA ASP A 53 -47.93 18.41 1.03
C ASP A 53 -48.04 17.18 1.95
N GLU A 54 -47.73 16.00 1.42
CA GLU A 54 -47.81 14.71 2.13
C GLU A 54 -46.54 14.40 2.97
N ALA A 55 -45.48 15.19 2.84
CA ALA A 55 -44.22 14.96 3.57
C ALA A 55 -44.38 15.20 5.08
N ARG A 56 -43.54 14.50 5.86
CA ARG A 56 -43.34 14.75 7.30
C ARG A 56 -42.60 16.06 7.54
N HIS A 57 -41.49 16.23 6.82
CA HIS A 57 -40.63 17.39 6.85
C HIS A 57 -40.08 17.65 5.45
N PHE A 58 -39.71 18.90 5.19
CA PHE A 58 -39.05 19.31 3.96
C PHE A 58 -37.64 19.76 4.27
N MET A 59 -36.68 19.20 3.56
CA MET A 59 -35.26 19.50 3.72
C MET A 59 -34.74 20.15 2.45
N VAL A 60 -34.07 21.29 2.58
CA VAL A 60 -33.45 21.99 1.45
C VAL A 60 -31.94 22.01 1.58
N ILE A 61 -31.25 21.47 0.57
CA ILE A 61 -29.80 21.47 0.48
C ILE A 61 -29.36 22.72 -0.27
N ILE A 62 -28.70 23.65 0.42
CA ILE A 62 -28.23 24.91 -0.14
C ILE A 62 -26.72 24.81 -0.39
N SER A 63 -26.35 24.78 -1.66
CA SER A 63 -24.96 24.72 -2.14
C SER A 63 -24.62 25.92 -3.01
N PRO A 64 -23.33 26.16 -3.33
CA PRO A 64 -22.96 27.16 -4.34
C PRO A 64 -23.66 26.94 -5.68
N ALA A 65 -24.01 25.69 -6.03
CA ALA A 65 -24.77 25.41 -7.25
C ALA A 65 -26.22 25.90 -7.17
N VAL A 66 -26.86 25.77 -6.00
CA VAL A 66 -28.22 26.29 -5.76
C VAL A 66 -28.24 27.81 -5.79
N ILE A 67 -27.25 28.48 -5.18
CA ILE A 67 -27.14 29.96 -5.22
C ILE A 67 -27.08 30.48 -6.65
N ASN A 68 -26.29 29.82 -7.50
CA ASN A 68 -26.10 30.23 -8.89
C ASN A 68 -27.30 29.93 -9.79
N LYS A 69 -28.05 28.85 -9.54
CA LYS A 69 -29.22 28.45 -10.35
C LYS A 69 -30.38 27.96 -9.47
N PRO A 70 -31.08 28.86 -8.75
CA PRO A 70 -32.01 28.47 -7.71
C PRO A 70 -33.43 28.15 -8.21
N ARG A 71 -33.73 28.35 -9.51
CA ARG A 71 -35.11 28.45 -10.02
C ARG A 71 -36.05 27.31 -9.57
N TRP A 72 -35.55 26.08 -9.57
CA TRP A 72 -36.34 24.92 -9.21
C TRP A 72 -36.47 24.75 -7.69
N VAL A 73 -35.33 24.72 -6.99
CA VAL A 73 -35.26 24.64 -5.52
C VAL A 73 -36.06 25.75 -4.85
N ARG A 74 -36.02 26.98 -5.38
CA ARG A 74 -36.83 28.10 -4.87
C ARG A 74 -38.34 27.86 -5.01
N ARG A 75 -38.79 27.22 -6.08
CA ARG A 75 -40.22 26.96 -6.28
C ARG A 75 -40.71 25.92 -5.26
N GLU A 76 -39.95 24.84 -5.10
CA GLU A 76 -40.25 23.81 -4.10
C GLU A 76 -40.20 24.37 -2.69
N LEU A 77 -39.17 25.17 -2.36
CA LEU A 77 -39.04 25.84 -1.08
C LEU A 77 -40.20 26.81 -0.79
N HIS A 78 -40.62 27.60 -1.78
CA HIS A 78 -41.73 28.52 -1.62
C HIS A 78 -43.05 27.79 -1.30
N HIS A 79 -43.31 26.68 -1.99
CA HIS A 79 -44.46 25.82 -1.69
C HIS A 79 -44.36 25.20 -0.29
N ALA A 80 -43.18 24.69 0.07
CA ALA A 80 -42.95 24.11 1.40
C ALA A 80 -43.16 25.10 2.54
N LEU A 81 -42.79 26.37 2.37
CA LEU A 81 -43.04 27.44 3.36
C LEU A 81 -44.53 27.75 3.50
N GLN A 82 -45.29 27.76 2.40
CA GLN A 82 -46.75 27.91 2.47
C GLN A 82 -47.42 26.73 3.22
N VAL A 83 -46.91 25.51 3.00
CA VAL A 83 -47.37 24.31 3.70
C VAL A 83 -47.03 24.41 5.19
N GLU A 84 -45.85 24.92 5.56
CA GLU A 84 -45.44 25.14 6.95
C GLU A 84 -46.33 26.16 7.66
N GLU A 85 -46.69 27.27 7.00
CA GLU A 85 -47.63 28.27 7.55
C GLU A 85 -49.04 27.70 7.74
N ALA A 86 -49.47 26.83 6.82
CA ALA A 86 -50.83 26.25 6.84
C ALA A 86 -50.99 25.06 7.78
N ARG A 87 -49.91 24.36 8.14
CA ARG A 87 -49.93 23.16 8.98
C ARG A 87 -49.51 23.46 10.42
N HIS A 88 -50.12 22.74 11.36
CA HIS A 88 -49.81 22.83 12.80
C HIS A 88 -49.45 21.47 13.42
N ASP A 89 -49.13 20.48 12.59
CA ASP A 89 -48.83 19.11 12.99
C ASP A 89 -47.32 18.84 13.16
N GLY A 90 -46.51 19.91 13.18
CA GLY A 90 -45.06 19.82 13.37
C GLY A 90 -44.25 19.64 12.08
N TYR A 91 -44.86 19.87 10.91
CA TYR A 91 -44.11 20.04 9.66
C TYR A 91 -43.04 21.13 9.81
N LYS A 92 -41.85 20.91 9.23
CA LYS A 92 -40.71 21.83 9.31
C LYS A 92 -40.01 21.94 7.98
N VAL A 93 -39.55 23.14 7.66
CA VAL A 93 -38.56 23.40 6.62
C VAL A 93 -37.16 23.43 7.24
N ILE A 94 -36.31 22.48 6.84
CA ILE A 94 -34.99 22.25 7.42
C ILE A 94 -33.91 22.64 6.38
N PRO A 95 -33.29 23.81 6.51
CA PRO A 95 -32.18 24.20 5.65
C PRO A 95 -30.86 23.54 6.06
N VAL A 96 -30.17 22.95 5.09
CA VAL A 96 -28.83 22.36 5.24
C VAL A 96 -27.87 23.10 4.31
N LEU A 97 -26.89 23.80 4.88
CA LEU A 97 -25.88 24.56 4.14
C LEU A 97 -24.68 23.66 3.84
N LEU A 98 -24.31 23.53 2.56
CA LEU A 98 -23.10 22.83 2.14
C LEU A 98 -21.83 23.70 2.28
N PRO A 99 -20.63 23.11 2.27
CA PRO A 99 -19.39 23.86 2.39
C PRO A 99 -19.27 25.00 1.38
N GLY A 100 -18.83 26.17 1.85
CA GLY A 100 -18.70 27.38 1.03
C GLY A 100 -19.97 28.22 0.93
N VAL A 101 -21.01 27.89 1.69
CA VAL A 101 -22.22 28.73 1.86
C VAL A 101 -22.22 29.35 3.25
N GLU A 102 -22.26 30.67 3.28
CA GLU A 102 -22.35 31.46 4.52
C GLU A 102 -23.80 31.55 5.01
N PHE A 103 -24.02 31.63 6.33
CA PHE A 103 -25.35 31.78 6.91
C PHE A 103 -26.12 33.00 6.38
N ALA A 104 -25.43 34.11 6.11
CA ALA A 104 -26.02 35.31 5.52
C ALA A 104 -26.72 35.04 4.17
N THR A 105 -26.35 33.97 3.48
CA THR A 105 -27.00 33.57 2.21
C THR A 105 -28.44 33.12 2.41
N LEU A 106 -28.87 32.76 3.63
CA LEU A 106 -30.23 32.35 3.93
C LEU A 106 -31.25 33.47 3.65
N GLU A 107 -30.84 34.74 3.76
CA GLU A 107 -31.68 35.91 3.41
C GLU A 107 -32.13 35.89 1.94
N LEU A 108 -31.45 35.12 1.07
CA LEU A 108 -31.84 34.95 -0.34
C LEU A 108 -32.98 33.94 -0.53
N PHE A 109 -33.37 33.22 0.52
CA PHE A 109 -34.30 32.08 0.48
C PHE A 109 -35.41 32.18 1.53
N PHE A 110 -35.16 32.84 2.66
CA PHE A 110 -36.07 32.99 3.80
C PHE A 110 -36.25 34.46 4.16
N ASN A 111 -37.46 34.84 4.56
CA ASN A 111 -37.80 36.22 4.97
C ASN A 111 -37.62 36.46 6.47
N GLU A 112 -37.41 35.41 7.25
CA GLU A 112 -37.24 35.44 8.71
C GLU A 112 -35.92 34.78 9.11
N GLU A 113 -35.40 35.09 10.31
CA GLU A 113 -34.21 34.44 10.86
C GLU A 113 -34.49 32.96 11.17
N ILE A 114 -34.01 32.07 10.29
CA ILE A 114 -34.13 30.63 10.46
C ILE A 114 -32.81 30.00 10.90
N THR A 115 -32.90 28.97 11.75
CA THR A 115 -31.73 28.15 12.10
C THR A 115 -31.47 27.13 10.99
N ALA A 116 -30.22 27.06 10.51
CA ALA A 116 -29.80 26.08 9.52
C ALA A 116 -28.72 25.14 10.08
N ILE A 117 -28.68 23.93 9.52
CA ILE A 117 -27.61 22.97 9.78
C ILE A 117 -26.47 23.28 8.82
N GLN A 118 -25.33 23.70 9.35
CA GLN A 118 -24.15 23.95 8.52
C GLN A 118 -23.27 22.71 8.45
N MET A 119 -23.16 22.14 7.26
CA MET A 119 -22.22 21.08 6.97
C MET A 119 -20.85 21.68 6.66
N LYS A 120 -19.91 21.48 7.58
CA LYS A 120 -18.54 21.97 7.40
C LYS A 120 -17.85 21.23 6.25
N GLY A 121 -16.91 21.92 5.60
CA GLY A 121 -15.99 21.26 4.68
C GLY A 121 -15.03 20.33 5.42
N GLY A 122 -14.46 19.35 4.70
CA GLY A 122 -13.48 18.41 5.25
C GLY A 122 -14.04 17.00 5.48
N PRO A 123 -13.19 16.05 5.88
CA PRO A 123 -13.51 14.62 5.92
C PRO A 123 -14.55 14.25 6.99
N THR A 124 -14.73 15.06 8.03
CA THR A 124 -15.64 14.79 9.15
C THR A 124 -16.95 15.58 9.07
N GLY A 125 -17.01 16.63 8.25
CA GLY A 125 -18.10 17.61 8.28
C GLY A 125 -19.49 17.04 8.00
N PHE A 126 -19.57 15.99 7.16
CA PHE A 126 -20.81 15.27 6.92
C PHE A 126 -21.28 14.51 8.17
N SER A 127 -20.40 13.73 8.81
CA SER A 127 -20.72 12.99 10.04
C SER A 127 -20.99 13.91 11.23
N GLU A 128 -20.30 15.05 11.32
CA GLU A 128 -20.54 16.08 12.35
C GLU A 128 -21.91 16.75 12.21
N ALA A 129 -22.48 16.83 11.00
CA ALA A 129 -23.80 17.42 10.77
C ALA A 129 -24.96 16.47 11.12
N MET A 130 -24.72 15.15 11.16
CA MET A 130 -25.79 14.17 11.39
C MET A 130 -26.52 14.34 12.73
N PRO A 131 -25.86 14.59 13.88
CA PRO A 131 -26.58 14.85 15.13
C PRO A 131 -27.58 16.00 15.05
N GLN A 132 -27.19 17.10 14.38
CA GLN A 132 -28.07 18.26 14.22
C GLN A 132 -29.23 17.94 13.27
N LEU A 133 -28.97 17.14 12.24
CA LEU A 133 -29.97 16.71 11.26
C LEU A 133 -31.02 15.78 11.87
N PHE A 134 -30.60 14.75 12.61
CA PHE A 134 -31.53 13.86 13.32
C PHE A 134 -32.33 14.62 14.38
N ALA A 135 -31.69 15.51 15.14
CA ALA A 135 -32.38 16.37 16.08
C ALA A 135 -33.43 17.28 15.41
N ALA A 136 -33.12 17.85 14.24
CA ALA A 136 -34.07 18.67 13.49
C ALA A 136 -35.30 17.87 13.01
N LEU A 137 -35.10 16.61 12.65
CA LEU A 137 -36.15 15.65 12.27
C LEU A 137 -36.94 15.10 13.47
N GLY A 138 -36.54 15.42 14.70
CA GLY A 138 -37.17 14.91 15.92
C GLY A 138 -36.81 13.47 16.26
N GLU A 139 -35.66 12.98 15.77
CA GLU A 139 -35.18 11.62 15.95
C GLU A 139 -33.99 11.57 16.93
N GLN A 140 -33.89 10.50 17.72
CA GLN A 140 -32.70 10.22 18.53
C GLN A 140 -31.66 9.47 17.69
N LEU A 141 -30.41 9.91 17.75
CA LEU A 141 -29.31 9.12 17.20
C LEU A 141 -29.12 7.81 17.98
N PRO A 142 -28.64 6.75 17.33
CA PRO A 142 -28.17 5.54 18.01
C PRO A 142 -27.07 5.87 19.05
N GLU A 143 -27.04 5.11 20.15
CA GLU A 143 -26.03 5.28 21.22
C GLU A 143 -24.59 5.02 20.75
N ASP A 144 -24.40 4.33 19.62
CA ASP A 144 -23.12 3.98 19.00
C ASP A 144 -22.63 4.97 17.93
N TRP A 145 -23.30 6.11 17.73
CA TRP A 145 -22.86 7.14 16.79
C TRP A 145 -21.51 7.77 17.22
N GLN A 146 -20.43 7.39 16.54
CA GLN A 146 -19.10 7.96 16.77
C GLN A 146 -18.87 9.20 15.90
N SER A 147 -18.71 10.36 16.55
CA SER A 147 -18.20 11.56 15.89
C SER A 147 -16.80 11.30 15.34
N ALA A 148 -16.58 11.60 14.05
CA ALA A 148 -15.28 11.39 13.42
C ALA A 148 -14.20 12.23 14.12
N LYS A 149 -13.26 11.58 14.78
CA LYS A 149 -12.11 12.24 15.42
C LYS A 149 -11.10 12.61 14.33
N MET A 150 -10.67 13.87 14.28
CA MET A 150 -9.51 14.26 13.49
C MET A 150 -8.26 13.55 14.04
N VAL A 151 -7.65 12.69 13.24
CA VAL A 151 -6.37 12.06 13.55
C VAL A 151 -5.26 13.08 13.28
N MET A 152 -4.74 13.68 14.34
CA MET A 152 -3.58 14.57 14.24
C MET A 152 -2.35 13.73 13.93
N VAL A 153 -1.66 14.05 12.85
CA VAL A 153 -0.49 13.29 12.44
C VAL A 153 0.70 13.69 13.32
N GLU A 154 1.08 12.83 14.25
CA GLU A 154 2.16 13.10 15.21
C GLU A 154 3.48 13.47 14.49
N PRO A 155 4.24 14.44 15.02
CA PRO A 155 5.62 14.68 14.62
C PRO A 155 6.46 13.41 14.79
N VAL A 156 7.40 13.17 13.87
CA VAL A 156 8.19 11.92 13.87
C VAL A 156 9.67 12.22 13.96
N ALA A 157 10.27 11.83 15.08
CA ALA A 157 11.72 11.86 15.28
C ALA A 157 12.42 10.84 14.36
N GLU A 158 13.48 11.26 13.67
CA GLU A 158 14.18 10.45 12.69
C GLU A 158 15.62 10.19 13.13
N LEU A 159 16.05 8.93 13.06
CA LEU A 159 17.46 8.57 13.03
C LEU A 159 17.82 8.20 11.59
N LEU A 160 18.71 8.98 10.99
CA LEU A 160 19.09 8.88 9.60
C LEU A 160 20.50 8.30 9.49
N LEU A 161 20.63 7.16 8.82
CA LEU A 161 21.89 6.60 8.35
C LEU A 161 22.12 7.00 6.89
N GLU A 162 23.08 7.88 6.64
CA GLU A 162 23.53 8.25 5.29
C GLU A 162 24.73 7.40 4.89
N LEU A 163 24.64 6.73 3.74
CA LEU A 163 25.67 5.89 3.17
C LEU A 163 26.14 6.49 1.84
N THR A 164 27.42 6.86 1.77
CA THR A 164 28.08 7.36 0.56
C THR A 164 29.23 6.46 0.14
N ASP A 165 29.69 6.61 -1.10
CA ASP A 165 30.78 5.83 -1.69
C ASP A 165 30.59 4.29 -1.59
N PRO A 166 29.39 3.76 -1.92
CA PRO A 166 29.15 2.32 -1.80
C PRO A 166 29.99 1.56 -2.82
N HIS A 167 30.66 0.49 -2.37
CA HIS A 167 31.45 -0.38 -3.22
C HIS A 167 31.45 -1.81 -2.65
N ILE A 168 31.77 -2.78 -3.51
CA ILE A 168 31.88 -4.19 -3.13
C ILE A 168 33.31 -4.53 -2.75
N VAL A 169 33.47 -5.25 -1.64
CA VAL A 169 34.73 -5.88 -1.24
C VAL A 169 34.52 -7.39 -1.19
N GLU A 170 35.42 -8.13 -1.83
CA GLU A 170 35.48 -9.58 -1.74
C GLU A 170 36.75 -9.98 -0.98
N LYS A 171 36.57 -10.69 0.14
CA LYS A 171 37.67 -11.20 0.96
C LYS A 171 37.37 -12.63 1.38
N ASP A 172 38.33 -13.53 1.18
CA ASP A 172 38.20 -14.95 1.53
C ASP A 172 36.96 -15.63 0.91
N GLY A 173 36.57 -15.21 -0.30
CA GLY A 173 35.37 -15.68 -1.00
C GLY A 173 34.05 -15.13 -0.45
N VAL A 174 34.09 -14.15 0.45
CA VAL A 174 32.91 -13.48 1.00
C VAL A 174 32.77 -12.09 0.38
N ARG A 175 31.70 -11.90 -0.39
CA ARG A 175 31.31 -10.63 -1.02
C ARG A 175 30.46 -9.80 -0.06
N ARG A 176 30.91 -8.59 0.29
CA ARG A 176 30.18 -7.64 1.14
C ARG A 176 30.17 -6.24 0.52
N ALA A 177 29.04 -5.54 0.67
CA ALA A 177 28.95 -4.10 0.38
C ALA A 177 29.59 -3.30 1.53
N VAL A 178 30.32 -2.24 1.19
CA VAL A 178 31.00 -1.33 2.11
C VAL A 178 30.60 0.09 1.74
N ALA A 179 30.50 0.98 2.73
CA ALA A 179 30.20 2.39 2.50
C ALA A 179 30.86 3.29 3.56
N THR A 180 30.88 4.59 3.29
CA THR A 180 31.09 5.63 4.31
C THR A 180 29.73 5.97 4.93
N ALA A 181 29.61 5.87 6.24
CA ALA A 181 28.39 6.15 6.99
C ALA A 181 28.48 7.45 7.78
N GLU A 182 27.36 8.15 7.90
CA GLU A 182 27.12 9.25 8.84
C GLU A 182 25.73 9.05 9.47
N LEU A 183 25.65 9.14 10.80
CA LEU A 183 24.41 8.95 11.55
C LEU A 183 23.94 10.29 12.10
N THR A 184 22.73 10.69 11.73
CA THR A 184 22.13 11.96 12.15
C THR A 184 20.81 11.72 12.88
N TYR A 185 20.66 12.24 14.08
CA TYR A 185 19.39 12.35 14.78
C TYR A 185 18.72 13.68 14.43
N ASN A 186 17.53 13.60 13.86
CA ASN A 186 16.64 14.71 13.58
C ASN A 186 15.46 14.67 14.57
N PRO A 187 15.33 15.65 15.48
CA PRO A 187 14.22 15.70 16.43
C PRO A 187 12.88 15.90 15.73
N ALA A 188 11.80 15.52 16.42
CA ALA A 188 10.45 15.82 15.96
C ALA A 188 10.24 17.35 15.93
N ASP A 189 9.48 17.85 14.95
CA ASP A 189 9.16 19.28 14.87
C ASP A 189 7.99 19.53 15.85
N ASP A 190 8.31 20.02 17.05
CA ASP A 190 7.37 20.11 18.18
C ASP A 190 6.36 21.27 18.05
N GLY A 191 6.30 21.96 16.91
CA GLY A 191 5.33 23.03 16.64
C GLY A 191 5.59 24.36 17.38
N ASP A 192 6.41 24.37 18.43
CA ASP A 192 6.70 25.54 19.29
C ASP A 192 7.74 26.53 18.71
N GLY A 193 8.11 26.40 17.43
CA GLY A 193 8.98 27.36 16.74
C GLY A 193 10.47 27.32 17.11
N LEU A 194 10.87 26.65 18.19
CA LEU A 194 12.26 26.30 18.49
C LEU A 194 12.60 24.94 17.88
N LYS A 195 13.18 24.93 16.67
CA LYS A 195 13.71 23.69 16.08
C LYS A 195 14.93 23.22 16.86
N SER A 196 14.77 22.15 17.64
CA SER A 196 15.90 21.40 18.18
C SER A 196 16.86 21.05 17.03
N ARG A 197 18.16 21.28 17.23
CA ARG A 197 19.15 21.08 16.17
C ARG A 197 19.42 19.59 15.97
N ALA A 198 19.66 19.20 14.73
CA ALA A 198 20.11 17.86 14.41
C ALA A 198 21.47 17.56 15.07
N ILE A 199 21.67 16.31 15.45
CA ILE A 199 22.93 15.81 16.04
C ILE A 199 23.52 14.81 15.06
N SER A 200 24.71 15.06 14.56
CA SER A 200 25.37 14.21 13.55
C SER A 200 26.66 13.61 14.09
N SER A 201 26.91 12.36 13.74
CA SER A 201 28.18 11.69 14.00
C SER A 201 29.28 12.22 13.09
N ARG A 202 30.55 11.86 13.38
CA ARG A 202 31.60 11.91 12.34
C ARG A 202 31.33 10.82 11.30
N ARG A 203 31.93 10.93 10.12
CA ARG A 203 31.92 9.87 9.10
C ARG A 203 32.74 8.66 9.55
N TYR A 204 32.21 7.46 9.37
CA TYR A 204 32.86 6.19 9.70
C TYR A 204 32.71 5.16 8.57
N LYS A 205 33.57 4.14 8.52
CA LYS A 205 33.44 3.05 7.55
C LYS A 205 32.54 1.96 8.10
N VAL A 206 31.66 1.44 7.25
CA VAL A 206 30.73 0.36 7.60
C VAL A 206 30.74 -0.72 6.53
N THR A 207 30.59 -1.97 6.95
CA THR A 207 30.47 -3.14 6.08
C THR A 207 29.12 -3.79 6.34
N ALA A 208 28.40 -4.13 5.28
CA ALA A 208 27.16 -4.86 5.37
C ALA A 208 27.40 -6.21 6.07
N PRO A 209 26.72 -6.49 7.19
CA PRO A 209 26.95 -7.72 7.94
C PRO A 209 26.37 -8.95 7.24
N LEU A 210 25.37 -8.74 6.39
CA LEU A 210 24.72 -9.75 5.57
C LEU A 210 25.09 -9.55 4.11
N GLY A 211 25.08 -10.65 3.36
CA GLY A 211 25.31 -10.64 1.91
C GLY A 211 24.57 -11.79 1.24
N PRO A 212 25.00 -12.23 0.05
CA PRO A 212 24.20 -13.12 -0.78
C PRO A 212 23.80 -14.44 -0.10
N VAL A 213 24.66 -14.98 0.76
CA VAL A 213 24.39 -16.25 1.46
C VAL A 213 23.25 -16.09 2.47
N GLU A 214 23.38 -15.14 3.40
CA GLU A 214 22.37 -14.93 4.45
C GLU A 214 21.04 -14.47 3.86
N LEU A 215 21.08 -13.59 2.85
CA LEU A 215 19.89 -13.13 2.15
C LEU A 215 19.18 -14.28 1.39
N SER A 216 19.95 -15.23 0.86
CA SER A 216 19.38 -16.43 0.22
C SER A 216 18.72 -17.37 1.22
N GLU A 217 19.26 -17.51 2.44
CA GLU A 217 18.63 -18.29 3.51
C GLU A 217 17.29 -17.67 3.94
N ILE A 218 17.26 -16.35 4.17
CA ILE A 218 16.03 -15.61 4.49
C ILE A 218 15.00 -15.76 3.36
N ARG A 219 15.43 -15.57 2.11
CA ARG A 219 14.57 -15.71 0.93
C ARG A 219 14.00 -17.12 0.84
N TRP A 220 14.82 -18.16 1.01
CA TRP A 220 14.35 -19.54 0.98
C TRP A 220 13.30 -19.82 2.06
N TYR A 221 13.53 -19.33 3.28
CA TYR A 221 12.59 -19.51 4.38
C TYR A 221 11.24 -18.84 4.11
N ILE A 222 11.23 -17.63 3.54
CA ILE A 222 9.99 -16.90 3.23
C ILE A 222 9.28 -17.50 2.00
N GLU A 223 10.02 -17.78 0.93
CA GLU A 223 9.43 -18.05 -0.39
C GLU A 223 9.26 -19.53 -0.72
N LYS A 224 9.98 -20.44 -0.03
CA LYS A 224 10.07 -21.85 -0.43
C LYS A 224 9.76 -22.83 0.69
N TYR A 225 10.00 -22.47 1.95
CA TYR A 225 9.80 -23.39 3.08
C TYR A 225 8.37 -23.96 3.14
N TYR A 226 7.37 -23.13 2.84
CA TYR A 226 5.96 -23.56 2.83
C TYR A 226 5.70 -24.79 1.96
N GLN A 227 6.48 -24.99 0.89
CA GLN A 227 6.28 -26.09 -0.05
C GLN A 227 6.52 -27.45 0.60
N TRP A 228 7.45 -27.52 1.56
CA TRP A 228 7.86 -28.75 2.24
C TRP A 228 8.17 -28.50 3.72
N PRO A 229 7.17 -28.16 4.56
CA PRO A 229 7.42 -27.69 5.93
C PRO A 229 7.65 -28.83 6.92
N THR A 230 8.37 -29.88 6.50
CA THR A 230 8.59 -31.11 7.27
C THR A 230 10.03 -31.62 7.13
N GLY A 231 10.43 -32.55 8.01
CA GLY A 231 11.73 -33.22 7.94
C GLY A 231 12.91 -32.25 8.02
N VAL A 232 13.92 -32.46 7.16
CA VAL A 232 15.17 -31.67 7.14
C VAL A 232 14.91 -30.19 6.90
N PHE A 233 13.93 -29.84 6.08
CA PHE A 233 13.58 -28.44 5.80
C PHE A 233 13.03 -27.72 7.04
N LYS A 234 12.33 -28.43 7.94
CA LYS A 234 11.93 -27.86 9.23
C LYS A 234 13.16 -27.46 10.06
N GLY A 235 14.18 -28.32 10.13
CA GLY A 235 15.41 -28.02 10.85
C GLY A 235 16.20 -26.83 10.25
N ILE A 236 16.21 -26.69 8.93
CA ILE A 236 16.79 -25.50 8.26
C ILE A 236 16.01 -24.25 8.66
N ALA A 237 14.68 -24.31 8.59
CA ALA A 237 13.83 -23.18 8.93
C ALA A 237 13.92 -22.78 10.42
N GLU A 238 14.02 -23.75 11.34
CA GLU A 238 14.28 -23.49 12.77
C GLU A 238 15.61 -22.76 12.98
N LYS A 239 16.66 -23.18 12.26
CA LYS A 239 17.96 -22.51 12.29
C LYS A 239 17.87 -21.09 11.73
N THR A 240 17.15 -20.90 10.62
CA THR A 240 16.92 -19.57 10.04
C THR A 240 16.17 -18.67 11.03
N GLU A 241 15.08 -19.15 11.65
CA GLU A 241 14.33 -18.41 12.69
C GLU A 241 15.24 -18.02 13.87
N ALA A 242 16.10 -18.93 14.31
CA ALA A 242 17.04 -18.68 15.41
C ALA A 242 18.14 -17.67 15.04
N ASN A 243 18.50 -17.56 13.76
CA ASN A 243 19.49 -16.61 13.27
C ASN A 243 18.92 -15.20 13.04
N LEU A 244 17.59 -15.03 12.91
CA LEU A 244 17.00 -13.71 12.65
C LEU A 244 17.40 -12.65 13.70
N PRO A 245 17.36 -12.90 15.03
CA PRO A 245 17.85 -11.93 16.01
C PRO A 245 19.36 -11.67 15.92
N VAL A 246 20.15 -12.68 15.53
CA VAL A 246 21.62 -12.57 15.38
C VAL A 246 21.96 -11.67 14.20
N TRP A 247 21.33 -11.90 13.05
CA TRP A 247 21.45 -11.03 11.88
C TRP A 247 20.91 -9.63 12.15
N GLY A 248 19.80 -9.53 12.87
CA GLY A 248 19.24 -8.26 13.35
C GLY A 248 20.19 -7.46 14.23
N LYS A 249 20.89 -8.14 15.14
CA LYS A 249 21.92 -7.52 15.99
C LYS A 249 23.14 -7.11 15.19
N ALA A 250 23.56 -7.93 14.24
CA ALA A 250 24.67 -7.58 13.35
C ALA A 250 24.35 -6.33 12.50
N LEU A 251 23.12 -6.20 11.99
CA LEU A 251 22.65 -4.99 11.30
C LEU A 251 22.66 -3.77 12.22
N TYR A 252 22.14 -3.92 13.44
CA TYR A 252 22.16 -2.87 14.46
C TYR A 252 23.59 -2.39 14.75
N ASP A 253 24.51 -3.31 15.02
CA ASP A 253 25.89 -3.00 15.37
C ASP A 253 26.68 -2.40 14.21
N ALA A 254 26.47 -2.91 13.00
CA ALA A 254 27.12 -2.35 11.82
C ALA A 254 26.65 -0.90 11.57
N ALA A 255 25.33 -0.67 11.59
CA ALA A 255 24.77 0.65 11.29
C ALA A 255 25.04 1.67 12.41
N LEU A 256 24.93 1.26 13.67
CA LEU A 256 24.83 2.17 14.82
C LEU A 256 25.99 2.05 15.81
N GLY A 257 26.92 1.11 15.62
CA GLY A 257 28.03 0.83 16.53
C GLY A 257 29.24 1.76 16.40
N GLY A 258 29.21 2.76 15.52
CA GLY A 258 30.29 3.74 15.40
C GLY A 258 30.49 4.52 16.71
N GLU A 259 31.73 4.80 17.09
CA GLU A 259 32.03 5.52 18.35
C GLU A 259 31.33 6.89 18.40
N SER A 260 31.41 7.65 17.30
CA SER A 260 30.70 8.94 17.19
C SER A 260 29.20 8.82 16.93
N ALA A 261 28.68 7.61 16.65
CA ALA A 261 27.25 7.37 16.44
C ALA A 261 26.50 7.20 17.77
N GLN A 262 27.20 7.03 18.89
CA GLN A 262 26.60 6.84 20.21
C GLN A 262 25.75 8.04 20.67
N GLU A 263 26.23 9.26 20.43
CA GLU A 263 25.52 10.49 20.83
C GLU A 263 24.15 10.65 20.13
N PRO A 264 24.06 10.66 18.78
CA PRO A 264 22.77 10.75 18.11
C PRO A 264 21.85 9.56 18.41
N LEU A 265 22.41 8.36 18.56
CA LEU A 265 21.64 7.17 18.93
C LEU A 265 21.00 7.31 20.32
N ALA A 266 21.76 7.75 21.31
CA ALA A 266 21.29 7.88 22.69
C ALA A 266 20.17 8.92 22.81
N GLU A 267 20.25 10.03 22.09
CA GLU A 267 19.17 11.03 22.05
C GLU A 267 17.92 10.49 21.36
N TRP A 268 18.07 9.79 20.24
CA TRP A 268 16.94 9.16 19.56
C TRP A 268 16.24 8.10 20.42
N GLN A 269 17.01 7.36 21.24
CA GLN A 269 16.47 6.37 22.18
C GLN A 269 15.73 7.01 23.37
N ARG A 270 16.16 8.19 23.83
CA ARG A 270 15.50 8.95 24.90
C ARG A 270 14.14 9.51 24.49
N GLN A 271 13.90 9.70 23.20
CA GLN A 271 12.65 10.29 22.73
C GLN A 271 11.43 9.42 23.01
N SER A 272 10.35 10.10 23.40
CA SER A 272 9.01 9.55 23.54
C SER A 272 8.17 9.86 22.30
N GLY A 273 7.25 8.96 21.95
CA GLY A 273 6.38 9.13 20.79
C GLY A 273 6.98 8.59 19.50
N SER A 274 6.43 9.05 18.38
CA SER A 274 6.62 8.48 17.05
C SER A 274 8.07 8.54 16.53
N ARG A 275 8.67 7.38 16.23
CA ARG A 275 10.05 7.26 15.74
C ARG A 275 10.17 6.59 14.37
N ARG A 276 11.20 6.98 13.62
CA ARG A 276 11.60 6.31 12.38
C ARG A 276 13.12 6.17 12.29
N PHE A 277 13.54 5.10 11.64
CA PHE A 277 14.91 4.87 11.18
C PHE A 277 14.93 4.96 9.65
N SER A 278 15.72 5.88 9.12
CA SER A 278 15.84 6.13 7.69
C SER A 278 17.22 5.72 7.20
N ILE A 279 17.27 4.95 6.12
CA ILE A 279 18.51 4.59 5.41
C ILE A 279 18.52 5.38 4.11
N GLN A 280 19.51 6.24 3.94
CA GLN A 280 19.77 6.95 2.69
C GLN A 280 21.05 6.42 2.06
N VAL A 281 20.95 5.93 0.83
CA VAL A 281 22.12 5.43 0.08
C VAL A 281 22.29 6.32 -1.14
N ASP A 282 23.48 6.92 -1.29
CA ASP A 282 23.82 7.65 -2.51
C ASP A 282 24.30 6.66 -3.57
N ALA A 283 23.46 6.44 -4.57
CA ALA A 283 23.73 5.55 -5.70
C ALA A 283 24.30 6.29 -6.92
N GLU A 284 24.44 7.62 -6.85
CA GLU A 284 25.00 8.40 -7.95
C GLU A 284 26.52 8.47 -7.82
N PRO A 285 27.27 7.99 -8.83
CA PRO A 285 28.72 8.13 -8.85
C PRO A 285 29.12 9.60 -9.07
N PRO A 286 30.36 9.99 -8.73
CA PRO A 286 30.91 11.28 -9.11
C PRO A 286 30.77 11.57 -10.61
N GLU A 287 30.64 12.85 -10.95
CA GLU A 287 30.58 13.26 -12.35
C GLU A 287 31.87 12.88 -13.09
N GLY A 288 31.75 12.23 -14.24
CA GLY A 288 32.88 11.73 -15.03
C GLY A 288 33.40 10.35 -14.64
N THR A 289 32.76 9.64 -13.70
CA THR A 289 33.02 8.22 -13.46
C THR A 289 32.68 7.38 -14.69
N ASP A 290 33.52 6.39 -14.99
CA ASP A 290 33.32 5.45 -16.09
C ASP A 290 32.03 4.62 -15.90
N ASP A 291 31.39 4.23 -17.01
CA ASP A 291 30.11 3.50 -16.98
C ASP A 291 30.19 2.16 -16.22
N GLU A 292 31.31 1.44 -16.30
CA GLU A 292 31.50 0.18 -15.58
C GLU A 292 31.64 0.42 -14.06
N GLU A 293 32.44 1.42 -13.67
CA GLU A 293 32.62 1.80 -12.26
C GLU A 293 31.31 2.33 -11.66
N ALA A 294 30.58 3.13 -12.44
CA ALA A 294 29.26 3.63 -12.10
C ALA A 294 28.24 2.49 -11.89
N ALA A 295 28.30 1.44 -12.70
CA ALA A 295 27.44 0.27 -12.55
C ALA A 295 27.75 -0.51 -11.25
N LEU A 296 29.03 -0.69 -10.90
CA LEU A 296 29.44 -1.35 -9.67
C LEU A 296 29.04 -0.58 -8.41
N LEU A 297 29.13 0.76 -8.44
CA LEU A 297 28.67 1.61 -7.35
C LEU A 297 27.15 1.46 -7.14
N ARG A 298 26.37 1.51 -8.23
CA ARG A 298 24.92 1.31 -8.20
C ARG A 298 24.54 -0.08 -7.69
N GLU A 299 25.30 -1.11 -8.07
CA GLU A 299 25.12 -2.47 -7.55
C GLU A 299 25.34 -2.52 -6.02
N ALA A 300 26.43 -1.93 -5.53
CA ALA A 300 26.69 -1.86 -4.10
C ALA A 300 25.64 -1.06 -3.34
N ALA A 301 25.12 0.02 -3.92
CA ALA A 301 24.03 0.80 -3.35
C ALA A 301 22.73 -0.02 -3.25
N SER A 302 22.42 -0.81 -4.29
CA SER A 302 21.27 -1.72 -4.31
C SER A 302 21.38 -2.79 -3.22
N ASP A 303 22.57 -3.36 -3.00
CA ASP A 303 22.81 -4.33 -1.93
C ASP A 303 22.51 -3.76 -0.54
N TRP A 304 22.92 -2.51 -0.28
CA TRP A 304 22.61 -1.82 0.99
C TRP A 304 21.12 -1.58 1.18
N LEU A 305 20.42 -1.16 0.12
CA LEU A 305 18.97 -0.95 0.16
C LEU A 305 18.20 -2.27 0.34
N SER A 306 18.74 -3.39 -0.15
CA SER A 306 18.11 -4.71 -0.10
C SER A 306 18.24 -5.40 1.25
N LEU A 307 19.06 -4.87 2.18
CA LEU A 307 19.18 -5.43 3.53
C LEU A 307 17.83 -5.39 4.28
N PRO A 308 17.52 -6.41 5.09
CA PRO A 308 16.27 -6.50 5.85
C PRO A 308 16.34 -5.65 7.12
N TRP A 309 16.44 -4.34 6.98
CA TRP A 309 16.51 -3.38 8.09
C TRP A 309 15.37 -3.54 9.11
N GLU A 310 14.23 -4.09 8.69
CA GLU A 310 13.07 -4.40 9.54
C GLU A 310 13.38 -5.41 10.65
N ILE A 311 14.40 -6.26 10.50
CA ILE A 311 14.80 -7.23 11.53
C ILE A 311 15.85 -6.69 12.51
N MET A 312 16.20 -5.40 12.46
CA MET A 312 17.15 -4.80 13.40
C MET A 312 16.76 -5.10 14.86
N HIS A 313 17.74 -5.53 15.63
CA HIS A 313 17.56 -6.02 17.00
C HIS A 313 18.61 -5.38 17.91
N ASP A 314 18.21 -4.70 18.98
CA ASP A 314 19.14 -3.97 19.86
C ASP A 314 19.83 -4.86 20.92
N GLY A 315 19.40 -6.12 21.01
CA GLY A 315 19.87 -7.09 22.00
C GLY A 315 18.78 -7.45 23.03
N THR A 316 17.78 -6.60 23.17
CA THR A 316 16.59 -6.83 24.01
C THR A 316 15.37 -7.21 23.17
N GLY A 317 15.20 -6.59 22.01
CA GLY A 317 14.09 -6.86 21.10
C GLY A 317 14.30 -6.27 19.71
N TYR A 318 13.33 -6.52 18.83
CA TYR A 318 13.30 -5.90 17.51
C TYR A 318 12.86 -4.45 17.61
N LEU A 319 13.51 -3.55 16.88
CA LEU A 319 13.19 -2.12 16.90
C LEU A 319 11.77 -1.83 16.39
N ALA A 320 11.26 -2.63 15.46
CA ALA A 320 9.93 -2.48 14.88
C ALA A 320 8.79 -2.98 15.80
N GLN A 321 9.07 -3.41 17.03
CA GLN A 321 8.09 -4.00 17.94
C GLN A 321 7.78 -3.14 19.17
N GLY A 322 6.69 -3.50 19.85
CA GLY A 322 6.23 -2.84 21.07
C GLY A 322 5.40 -1.58 20.80
N ALA A 323 4.98 -0.93 21.88
CA ALA A 323 4.11 0.25 21.81
C ALA A 323 4.76 1.46 21.11
N ASN A 324 6.09 1.46 20.95
CA ASN A 324 6.84 2.49 20.25
C ASN A 324 7.75 1.88 19.16
N GLY A 325 7.15 1.06 18.30
CA GLY A 325 7.83 0.43 17.17
C GLY A 325 8.42 1.46 16.20
N VAL A 326 9.65 1.21 15.75
CA VAL A 326 10.38 2.07 14.83
C VAL A 326 10.01 1.74 13.39
N ARG A 327 9.60 2.76 12.64
CA ARG A 327 9.35 2.64 11.20
C ARG A 327 10.67 2.63 10.44
N VAL A 328 10.83 1.69 9.53
CA VAL A 328 11.98 1.66 8.63
C VAL A 328 11.62 2.35 7.32
N ARG A 329 12.46 3.27 6.88
CA ARG A 329 12.31 3.99 5.62
C ARG A 329 13.60 3.91 4.82
N ARG A 330 13.49 3.54 3.55
CA ARG A 330 14.57 3.68 2.57
C ARG A 330 14.34 4.99 1.81
N ARG A 331 15.38 5.79 1.62
CA ARG A 331 15.30 7.06 0.87
C ARG A 331 16.54 7.23 -0.01
N LEU A 332 16.41 8.09 -1.01
CA LEU A 332 17.53 8.51 -1.86
C LEU A 332 17.82 9.99 -1.60
N PRO A 333 19.02 10.48 -1.94
CA PRO A 333 19.35 11.90 -1.82
C PRO A 333 18.31 12.78 -2.55
N ASN A 334 17.76 13.76 -1.84
CA ASN A 334 16.79 14.69 -2.40
C ASN A 334 17.49 15.74 -3.27
N ARG A 335 17.61 15.46 -4.57
CA ARG A 335 18.21 16.40 -5.55
C ARG A 335 17.16 17.28 -6.26
N LYS A 336 15.88 16.92 -6.16
CA LYS A 336 14.75 17.65 -6.73
C LYS A 336 13.71 17.94 -5.66
N ARG A 337 13.04 19.10 -5.76
CA ARG A 337 11.92 19.43 -4.88
C ARG A 337 10.75 18.49 -5.20
N THR A 338 10.36 17.69 -4.23
CA THR A 338 9.13 16.90 -4.27
C THR A 338 8.01 17.63 -3.52
N ILE A 339 6.78 17.45 -3.97
CA ILE A 339 5.59 18.00 -3.32
C ILE A 339 4.98 16.89 -2.48
N THR A 340 4.75 17.16 -1.19
CA THR A 340 3.92 16.29 -0.36
C THR A 340 2.48 16.43 -0.82
N LEU A 341 1.86 15.33 -1.20
CA LEU A 341 0.48 15.27 -1.65
C LEU A 341 -0.36 14.70 -0.51
N ASP A 342 -1.39 15.44 -0.12
CA ASP A 342 -2.36 14.99 0.86
C ASP A 342 -3.44 14.15 0.17
N ALA A 343 -3.59 12.90 0.62
CA ALA A 343 -4.67 12.02 0.18
C ALA A 343 -6.00 12.47 0.80
N LYS A 344 -7.07 12.46 0.01
CA LYS A 344 -8.44 12.69 0.51
C LYS A 344 -9.18 11.36 0.62
N LEU A 345 -10.15 11.29 1.52
CA LEU A 345 -11.07 10.15 1.58
C LEU A 345 -12.22 10.33 0.56
N PRO A 346 -12.70 9.23 -0.07
CA PRO A 346 -12.14 7.89 0.02
C PRO A 346 -10.80 7.80 -0.73
N ILE A 347 -9.86 6.99 -0.22
CA ILE A 347 -8.60 6.72 -0.90
C ILE A 347 -8.91 5.92 -2.17
N ARG A 348 -8.57 6.46 -3.34
CA ARG A 348 -8.79 5.80 -4.62
C ARG A 348 -7.55 5.06 -5.07
N VAL A 349 -7.75 3.77 -5.31
CA VAL A 349 -6.71 2.82 -5.70
C VAL A 349 -7.00 2.35 -7.12
N LEU A 350 -6.08 2.61 -8.04
CA LEU A 350 -6.10 1.98 -9.36
C LEU A 350 -5.29 0.68 -9.27
N LEU A 351 -5.98 -0.47 -9.31
CA LEU A 351 -5.36 -1.78 -9.32
C LEU A 351 -5.05 -2.25 -10.74
N LEU A 352 -3.81 -2.65 -10.99
CA LEU A 352 -3.36 -3.25 -12.24
C LEU A 352 -2.77 -4.62 -11.96
N SER A 353 -3.28 -5.64 -12.66
CA SER A 353 -2.80 -7.03 -12.55
C SER A 353 -2.42 -7.60 -13.92
N PRO A 354 -1.34 -7.11 -14.57
CA PRO A 354 -0.90 -7.63 -15.87
C PRO A 354 -0.37 -9.07 -15.77
N ARG A 355 -0.76 -9.92 -16.72
CA ARG A 355 -0.35 -11.34 -16.79
C ARG A 355 0.08 -11.71 -18.22
N PRO A 356 1.19 -11.15 -18.73
CA PRO A 356 1.74 -11.61 -20.00
C PRO A 356 2.23 -13.05 -19.84
N GLU A 357 1.88 -13.93 -20.79
CA GLU A 357 2.28 -15.35 -20.75
C GLU A 357 3.48 -15.65 -21.64
N ILE A 358 3.77 -14.81 -22.64
CA ILE A 358 4.90 -15.04 -23.56
C ILE A 358 5.73 -13.77 -23.81
N ASP A 359 7.03 -13.93 -24.00
CA ASP A 359 7.92 -12.87 -24.47
C ASP A 359 7.89 -12.73 -26.01
N LYS A 360 8.68 -11.78 -26.55
CA LYS A 360 8.79 -11.56 -28.01
C LYS A 360 9.34 -12.78 -28.76
N GLY A 361 10.09 -13.64 -28.10
CA GLY A 361 10.62 -14.90 -28.66
C GLY A 361 9.65 -16.07 -28.55
N GLY A 362 8.48 -15.89 -27.93
CA GLY A 362 7.52 -16.95 -27.68
C GLY A 362 7.86 -17.83 -26.46
N ASN A 363 8.86 -17.45 -25.65
CA ASN A 363 9.19 -18.15 -24.43
C ASN A 363 8.17 -17.80 -23.33
N PRO A 364 7.85 -18.74 -22.43
CA PRO A 364 6.95 -18.50 -21.33
C PRO A 364 7.52 -17.45 -20.36
N VAL A 365 6.70 -16.50 -19.96
CA VAL A 365 6.98 -15.58 -18.85
C VAL A 365 6.52 -16.24 -17.55
N GLY A 366 7.25 -16.03 -16.46
CA GLY A 366 6.88 -16.57 -15.14
C GLY A 366 5.45 -16.17 -14.77
N TYR A 367 4.68 -17.11 -14.22
CA TYR A 367 3.29 -16.90 -13.86
C TYR A 367 3.16 -16.69 -12.34
N LEU A 368 2.66 -15.51 -11.94
CA LEU A 368 2.11 -15.31 -10.59
C LEU A 368 0.66 -15.79 -10.57
N ASP A 369 0.30 -16.58 -9.56
CA ASP A 369 -1.10 -16.86 -9.27
C ASP A 369 -1.77 -15.55 -8.83
N HIS A 370 -2.61 -14.98 -9.68
CA HIS A 370 -3.39 -13.76 -9.42
C HIS A 370 -4.29 -13.85 -8.18
N ARG A 371 -4.63 -15.07 -7.73
CA ARG A 371 -5.35 -15.29 -6.48
C ARG A 371 -4.52 -14.95 -5.25
N ALA A 372 -3.20 -14.83 -5.40
CA ALA A 372 -2.29 -14.57 -4.31
C ALA A 372 -2.17 -13.09 -3.89
N SER A 373 -2.59 -12.15 -4.73
CA SER A 373 -2.29 -10.71 -4.56
C SER A 373 -3.51 -9.81 -4.77
N ALA A 374 -4.20 -9.89 -5.92
CA ALA A 374 -5.33 -9.00 -6.23
C ALA A 374 -6.59 -9.29 -5.39
N LEU A 375 -6.93 -10.57 -5.18
CA LEU A 375 -8.10 -10.97 -4.40
C LEU A 375 -8.00 -10.54 -2.93
N PRO A 376 -6.86 -10.75 -2.23
CA PRO A 376 -6.61 -10.20 -0.90
C PRO A 376 -6.89 -8.71 -0.74
N LEU A 377 -6.47 -7.88 -1.71
CA LEU A 377 -6.71 -6.44 -1.71
C LEU A 377 -8.19 -6.11 -1.84
N VAL A 378 -8.87 -6.73 -2.81
CA VAL A 378 -10.30 -6.48 -3.04
C VAL A 378 -11.10 -6.86 -1.79
N GLN A 379 -10.82 -8.02 -1.20
CA GLN A 379 -11.49 -8.47 0.03
C GLN A 379 -11.21 -7.56 1.23
N ALA A 380 -9.95 -7.15 1.43
CA ALA A 380 -9.56 -6.22 2.47
C ALA A 380 -10.28 -4.86 2.33
N VAL A 381 -10.42 -4.37 1.11
CA VAL A 381 -11.11 -3.10 0.84
C VAL A 381 -12.63 -3.24 0.95
N GLU A 382 -13.21 -4.36 0.54
CA GLU A 382 -14.63 -4.66 0.75
C GLU A 382 -15.02 -4.60 2.23
N ASN A 383 -14.16 -5.13 3.12
CA ASN A 383 -14.36 -5.05 4.58
C ASN A 383 -14.32 -3.61 5.12
N LEU A 384 -13.52 -2.72 4.53
CA LEU A 384 -13.40 -1.32 4.94
C LEU A 384 -14.58 -0.45 4.47
N GLY A 385 -15.26 -0.86 3.41
CA GLY A 385 -16.37 -0.12 2.81
C GLY A 385 -15.94 1.02 1.87
N GLN A 386 -16.79 1.29 0.88
CA GLN A 386 -16.52 2.25 -0.20
C GLN A 386 -16.38 3.71 0.26
N ALA A 387 -16.80 4.02 1.49
CA ALA A 387 -16.65 5.35 2.08
C ALA A 387 -15.20 5.69 2.44
N LEU A 388 -14.34 4.67 2.63
CA LEU A 388 -12.96 4.83 3.06
C LEU A 388 -11.96 4.52 1.95
N VAL A 389 -12.18 3.45 1.18
CA VAL A 389 -11.29 3.04 0.09
C VAL A 389 -12.13 2.60 -1.10
N VAL A 390 -11.76 3.06 -2.30
CA VAL A 390 -12.38 2.65 -3.57
C VAL A 390 -11.30 2.05 -4.46
N VAL A 391 -11.51 0.83 -4.94
CA VAL A 391 -10.58 0.14 -5.86
C VAL A 391 -11.20 0.08 -7.25
N ASP A 392 -10.55 0.71 -8.22
CA ASP A 392 -10.85 0.55 -9.64
C ASP A 392 -9.87 -0.45 -10.25
N ILE A 393 -10.40 -1.54 -10.82
CA ILE A 393 -9.58 -2.55 -11.48
C ILE A 393 -9.38 -2.16 -12.94
N LEU A 394 -8.12 -1.98 -13.34
CA LEU A 394 -7.78 -1.64 -14.72
C LEU A 394 -7.93 -2.86 -15.64
N HIS A 395 -8.85 -2.76 -16.59
CA HIS A 395 -8.99 -3.74 -17.67
C HIS A 395 -9.08 -3.05 -19.04
N PRO A 396 -8.24 -3.41 -20.03
CA PRO A 396 -7.11 -4.35 -19.94
C PRO A 396 -5.90 -3.74 -19.20
N PRO A 397 -5.04 -4.55 -18.53
CA PRO A 397 -3.93 -4.07 -17.70
C PRO A 397 -2.70 -3.69 -18.54
N THR A 398 -2.87 -2.68 -19.40
CA THR A 398 -1.86 -2.22 -20.36
C THR A 398 -1.40 -0.80 -20.02
N PHE A 399 -0.18 -0.44 -20.39
CA PHE A 399 0.34 0.90 -20.11
C PHE A 399 -0.48 2.04 -20.75
N PRO A 400 -0.97 1.92 -22.00
CA PRO A 400 -1.88 2.93 -22.55
C PRO A 400 -3.21 3.04 -21.78
N ALA A 401 -3.75 1.92 -21.29
CA ALA A 401 -4.98 1.93 -20.49
C ALA A 401 -4.75 2.63 -19.13
N LEU A 402 -3.59 2.41 -18.50
CA LEU A 402 -3.17 3.14 -17.28
C LEU A 402 -3.19 4.65 -17.53
N LYS A 403 -2.50 5.10 -18.58
CA LYS A 403 -2.44 6.54 -18.94
C LYS A 403 -3.82 7.14 -19.13
N ASN A 404 -4.70 6.44 -19.84
CA ASN A 404 -6.07 6.88 -20.07
C ASN A 404 -6.91 6.90 -18.79
N ALA A 405 -6.72 5.93 -17.88
CA ALA A 405 -7.41 5.91 -16.59
C ALA A 405 -6.99 7.09 -15.71
N LEU A 406 -5.68 7.32 -15.56
CA LEU A 406 -5.14 8.46 -14.81
C LEU A 406 -5.60 9.80 -15.39
N LYS A 407 -5.59 9.93 -16.72
CA LYS A 407 -6.07 11.12 -17.42
C LYS A 407 -7.55 11.39 -17.15
N ARG A 408 -8.42 10.40 -17.36
CA ARG A 408 -9.87 10.55 -17.14
C ARG A 408 -10.19 10.91 -15.69
N ALA A 409 -9.50 10.27 -14.74
CA ALA A 409 -9.62 10.56 -13.32
C ALA A 409 -9.28 12.03 -13.01
N LYS A 410 -8.14 12.51 -13.50
CA LYS A 410 -7.73 13.92 -13.34
C LYS A 410 -8.71 14.90 -14.02
N GLU A 411 -9.17 14.59 -15.23
CA GLU A 411 -10.14 15.42 -15.96
C GLU A 411 -11.51 15.48 -15.24
N ALA A 412 -11.88 14.42 -14.54
CA ALA A 412 -13.08 14.37 -13.70
C ALA A 412 -12.90 15.07 -12.33
N ASN A 413 -11.73 15.65 -12.05
CA ASN A 413 -11.35 16.20 -10.75
C ASN A 413 -11.47 15.17 -9.60
N ASP A 414 -11.18 13.92 -9.93
CA ASP A 414 -11.24 12.77 -9.05
C ASP A 414 -10.01 11.91 -9.36
N PRO A 415 -8.80 12.30 -8.92
CA PRO A 415 -7.56 11.57 -9.22
C PRO A 415 -7.42 10.30 -8.37
N TYR A 416 -6.44 9.46 -8.71
CA TYR A 416 -6.07 8.31 -7.88
C TYR A 416 -4.96 8.68 -6.91
N GLU A 417 -5.12 8.34 -5.64
CA GLU A 417 -4.07 8.45 -4.62
C GLU A 417 -3.05 7.31 -4.72
N ILE A 418 -3.50 6.12 -5.13
CA ILE A 418 -2.65 4.93 -5.14
C ILE A 418 -2.75 4.23 -6.49
N VAL A 419 -1.59 3.92 -7.07
CA VAL A 419 -1.49 2.90 -8.12
C VAL A 419 -0.98 1.61 -7.47
N HIS A 420 -1.81 0.57 -7.46
CA HIS A 420 -1.42 -0.75 -6.98
C HIS A 420 -1.07 -1.62 -8.18
N PHE A 421 0.21 -1.95 -8.32
CA PHE A 421 0.72 -2.81 -9.37
C PHE A 421 1.02 -4.21 -8.80
N ASP A 422 0.23 -5.18 -9.24
CA ASP A 422 0.37 -6.60 -8.93
C ASP A 422 0.91 -7.31 -10.18
N GLY A 423 2.20 -7.64 -10.23
CA GLY A 423 2.81 -8.16 -11.47
C GLY A 423 4.25 -8.64 -11.34
N HIS A 424 5.07 -8.38 -12.35
CA HIS A 424 6.50 -8.72 -12.31
C HIS A 424 7.33 -7.51 -12.68
N GLY A 425 8.53 -7.43 -12.10
CA GLY A 425 9.59 -6.51 -12.53
C GLY A 425 10.73 -7.28 -13.16
N VAL A 426 11.53 -6.61 -13.98
CA VAL A 426 12.82 -7.10 -14.49
C VAL A 426 13.86 -6.01 -14.32
N TYR A 427 15.12 -6.40 -14.20
CA TYR A 427 16.24 -5.47 -14.21
C TYR A 427 17.01 -5.63 -15.51
N ASP A 428 17.22 -4.51 -16.21
CA ASP A 428 18.09 -4.48 -17.38
C ASP A 428 19.46 -3.92 -16.97
N ARG A 429 20.47 -4.79 -16.91
CA ARG A 429 21.86 -4.41 -16.58
C ARG A 429 22.48 -3.43 -17.59
N ARG A 430 22.04 -3.46 -18.87
CA ARG A 430 22.63 -2.62 -19.92
C ARG A 430 22.13 -1.19 -19.84
N GLU A 431 20.85 -1.03 -19.53
CA GLU A 431 20.22 0.28 -19.37
C GLU A 431 20.33 0.79 -17.92
N GLY A 432 20.69 -0.08 -16.96
CA GLY A 432 20.74 0.24 -15.53
C GLY A 432 19.36 0.53 -14.93
N LEU A 433 18.27 0.13 -15.61
CA LEU A 433 16.90 0.49 -15.27
C LEU A 433 16.07 -0.73 -14.86
N GLY A 434 15.32 -0.57 -13.78
CA GLY A 434 14.20 -1.45 -13.47
C GLY A 434 13.01 -1.21 -14.41
N ALA A 435 12.39 -2.28 -14.90
CA ALA A 435 11.17 -2.24 -15.70
C ALA A 435 10.09 -3.14 -15.11
N LEU A 436 8.83 -2.83 -15.39
CA LEU A 436 7.66 -3.63 -15.00
C LEU A 436 7.05 -4.31 -16.22
N CYS A 437 6.55 -5.52 -16.02
CA CYS A 437 5.95 -6.37 -17.03
C CYS A 437 4.45 -6.05 -17.18
N PHE A 438 4.07 -5.45 -18.31
CA PHE A 438 2.69 -5.20 -18.70
C PHE A 438 2.24 -6.19 -19.79
N GLU A 439 0.93 -6.26 -20.00
CA GLU A 439 0.38 -6.87 -21.21
C GLU A 439 0.54 -5.90 -22.40
N SER A 440 0.88 -6.46 -23.55
CA SER A 440 0.92 -5.70 -24.80
C SER A 440 -0.48 -5.18 -25.15
N PRO A 441 -0.62 -3.89 -25.53
CA PRO A 441 -1.91 -3.33 -25.94
C PRO A 441 -2.50 -4.01 -27.19
N ARG A 442 -1.68 -4.72 -27.97
CA ARG A 442 -2.12 -5.50 -29.13
C ARG A 442 -2.91 -6.76 -28.74
N ASP A 443 -2.78 -7.19 -27.49
CA ASP A 443 -3.26 -8.48 -27.01
C ASP A 443 -4.44 -8.36 -26.05
N GLY A 444 -5.01 -7.16 -25.86
CA GLY A 444 -6.09 -6.91 -24.89
C GLY A 444 -7.39 -7.69 -25.12
N GLN A 445 -7.55 -8.35 -26.28
CA GLN A 445 -8.69 -9.22 -26.62
C GLN A 445 -8.34 -10.72 -26.59
N LYS A 446 -7.07 -11.08 -26.37
CA LYS A 446 -6.65 -12.47 -26.34
C LYS A 446 -7.01 -13.12 -25.00
N LEU A 447 -7.47 -14.36 -25.05
CA LEU A 447 -7.74 -15.19 -23.86
C LEU A 447 -6.49 -15.91 -23.34
N GLY A 448 -5.36 -15.84 -24.05
CA GLY A 448 -4.08 -16.42 -23.62
C GLY A 448 -2.96 -16.13 -24.62
N LYS A 449 -1.71 -16.46 -24.23
CA LYS A 449 -0.49 -16.13 -24.99
C LYS A 449 -0.39 -14.62 -25.29
N ARG A 450 -0.73 -13.80 -24.30
CA ARG A 450 -0.58 -12.36 -24.31
C ARG A 450 0.89 -12.02 -24.17
N LEU A 451 1.32 -11.11 -25.02
CA LEU A 451 2.70 -10.71 -25.17
C LEU A 451 3.12 -9.76 -24.06
N LEU A 452 4.33 -9.97 -23.53
CA LEU A 452 5.01 -9.07 -22.61
C LEU A 452 5.32 -7.72 -23.27
N ALA A 453 4.93 -6.64 -22.60
CA ALA A 453 5.41 -5.30 -22.84
C ALA A 453 6.18 -4.82 -21.61
N LEU A 454 7.46 -4.46 -21.78
CA LEU A 454 8.25 -3.86 -20.71
C LEU A 454 7.98 -2.36 -20.64
N VAL A 455 7.75 -1.86 -19.44
CA VAL A 455 7.60 -0.42 -19.14
C VAL A 455 8.68 -0.04 -18.15
N HIS A 456 9.56 0.87 -18.53
CA HIS A 456 10.64 1.30 -17.65
C HIS A 456 10.10 2.16 -16.50
N ALA A 457 10.77 2.10 -15.34
CA ALA A 457 10.40 2.90 -14.18
C ALA A 457 10.37 4.42 -14.49
N THR A 458 11.22 4.89 -15.41
CA THR A 458 11.25 6.28 -15.90
C THR A 458 9.93 6.70 -16.54
N ASP A 459 9.42 5.89 -17.48
CA ASP A 459 8.16 6.15 -18.19
C ASP A 459 6.97 6.10 -17.23
N LEU A 460 6.95 5.10 -16.34
CA LEU A 460 5.89 4.97 -15.35
C LEU A 460 5.90 6.15 -14.37
N ALA A 461 7.06 6.51 -13.83
CA ALA A 461 7.20 7.65 -12.93
C ALA A 461 6.74 8.97 -13.57
N ALA A 462 7.04 9.17 -14.86
CA ALA A 462 6.60 10.35 -15.59
C ALA A 462 5.07 10.49 -15.60
N GLU A 463 4.34 9.41 -15.84
CA GLU A 463 2.88 9.42 -15.82
C GLU A 463 2.33 9.61 -14.39
N LEU A 464 2.86 8.90 -13.39
CA LEU A 464 2.42 9.06 -12.00
C LEU A 464 2.58 10.51 -11.51
N ARG A 465 3.71 11.14 -11.82
CA ARG A 465 3.95 12.56 -11.50
C ARG A 465 3.00 13.49 -12.26
N ALA A 466 2.84 13.27 -13.56
CA ALA A 466 1.99 14.12 -14.40
C ALA A 466 0.54 14.15 -13.91
N TYR A 467 0.05 13.01 -13.39
CA TYR A 467 -1.32 12.89 -12.87
C TYR A 467 -1.43 13.06 -11.35
N GLY A 468 -0.33 13.28 -10.64
CA GLY A 468 -0.32 13.58 -9.21
C GLY A 468 -0.63 12.37 -8.34
N VAL A 469 -0.17 11.18 -8.72
CA VAL A 469 -0.31 9.96 -7.90
C VAL A 469 0.80 9.94 -6.83
N PRO A 470 0.48 10.06 -5.53
CA PRO A 470 1.49 10.12 -4.47
C PRO A 470 2.17 8.79 -4.16
N LEU A 471 1.45 7.68 -4.31
CA LEU A 471 1.91 6.38 -3.85
C LEU A 471 1.74 5.33 -4.95
N ILE A 472 2.80 4.55 -5.16
CA ILE A 472 2.72 3.28 -5.90
C ILE A 472 3.02 2.12 -4.95
N TYR A 473 2.14 1.12 -4.98
CA TYR A 473 2.30 -0.14 -4.27
C TYR A 473 2.72 -1.21 -5.28
N LEU A 474 3.87 -1.84 -5.08
CA LEU A 474 4.44 -2.87 -5.95
C LEU A 474 4.37 -4.24 -5.25
N ASP A 475 3.36 -5.03 -5.63
CA ASP A 475 3.25 -6.45 -5.29
C ASP A 475 3.88 -7.33 -6.39
N ALA A 476 5.03 -6.89 -6.91
CA ALA A 476 5.61 -7.48 -8.10
C ALA A 476 6.67 -8.54 -7.76
N CYS A 477 6.31 -9.82 -7.64
CA CYS A 477 7.16 -10.80 -6.95
C CYS A 477 7.47 -12.12 -7.67
N GLN A 478 7.94 -12.11 -8.93
CA GLN A 478 8.87 -13.17 -9.38
C GLN A 478 9.82 -12.65 -10.46
N THR A 479 11.12 -12.66 -10.19
CA THR A 479 12.17 -12.76 -11.22
C THR A 479 12.81 -14.13 -11.12
N ALA A 480 12.37 -15.06 -11.95
CA ALA A 480 12.94 -16.40 -11.99
C ALA A 480 14.35 -16.46 -12.63
N GLN A 481 14.94 -15.33 -13.07
CA GLN A 481 16.21 -15.35 -13.82
C GLN A 481 17.18 -14.18 -13.58
N ALA A 482 16.92 -13.24 -12.68
CA ALA A 482 17.92 -12.21 -12.34
C ALA A 482 18.66 -12.63 -11.08
N THR A 483 19.98 -12.79 -11.18
CA THR A 483 20.89 -12.99 -10.04
C THR A 483 20.98 -11.79 -9.10
N ASP A 484 20.28 -10.69 -9.43
CA ASP A 484 20.29 -9.42 -8.70
C ASP A 484 18.85 -9.05 -8.30
N ASP A 485 18.66 -8.36 -7.17
CA ASP A 485 17.34 -7.92 -6.70
C ASP A 485 16.77 -6.81 -7.60
N PRO A 486 15.82 -7.11 -8.51
CA PRO A 486 15.31 -6.15 -9.48
C PRO A 486 14.36 -5.12 -8.84
N LYS A 487 13.85 -5.39 -7.63
CA LYS A 487 12.77 -4.63 -7.00
C LYS A 487 13.30 -3.41 -6.27
N ALA A 488 14.42 -3.59 -5.55
CA ALA A 488 15.18 -2.49 -4.99
C ALA A 488 15.54 -1.48 -6.10
N SER A 489 15.93 -1.98 -7.28
CA SER A 489 16.22 -1.16 -8.46
C SER A 489 15.00 -0.41 -9.02
N VAL A 490 13.86 -1.09 -9.24
CA VAL A 490 12.63 -0.42 -9.71
C VAL A 490 12.15 0.64 -8.71
N ALA A 491 12.06 0.29 -7.42
CA ALA A 491 11.58 1.20 -6.39
C ALA A 491 12.50 2.41 -6.22
N ALA A 492 13.83 2.19 -6.20
CA ALA A 492 14.81 3.26 -6.16
C ALA A 492 14.65 4.18 -7.38
N LYS A 493 14.51 3.61 -8.58
CA LYS A 493 14.37 4.40 -9.80
C LYS A 493 13.08 5.23 -9.82
N LEU A 494 11.95 4.68 -9.37
CA LEU A 494 10.70 5.44 -9.23
C LEU A 494 10.86 6.63 -8.27
N LEU A 495 11.58 6.46 -7.17
CA LEU A 495 11.87 7.52 -6.20
C LEU A 495 12.82 8.60 -6.78
N GLU A 496 13.91 8.20 -7.46
CA GLU A 496 14.83 9.11 -8.18
C GLU A 496 14.10 9.99 -9.18
N GLU A 497 13.17 9.38 -9.90
CA GLU A 497 12.37 10.07 -10.89
C GLU A 497 11.33 10.99 -10.24
N GLY A 498 11.08 10.89 -8.93
CA GLY A 498 10.28 11.83 -8.16
C GLY A 498 8.85 11.35 -7.87
N VAL A 499 8.61 10.03 -7.88
CA VAL A 499 7.40 9.47 -7.26
C VAL A 499 7.48 9.70 -5.75
N GLY A 500 6.39 10.16 -5.13
CA GLY A 500 6.39 10.61 -3.74
C GLY A 500 6.68 9.50 -2.72
N SER A 501 6.12 8.32 -2.94
CA SER A 501 6.36 7.14 -2.09
C SER A 501 6.17 5.85 -2.87
N VAL A 502 6.96 4.85 -2.51
CA VAL A 502 6.90 3.50 -3.07
C VAL A 502 6.81 2.51 -1.92
N VAL A 503 5.80 1.65 -1.95
CA VAL A 503 5.75 0.44 -1.12
C VAL A 503 6.08 -0.74 -2.02
N ALA A 504 7.01 -1.60 -1.63
CA ALA A 504 7.41 -2.75 -2.42
C ALA A 504 7.63 -3.97 -1.53
N MET A 505 7.16 -5.14 -1.98
CA MET A 505 7.41 -6.40 -1.27
C MET A 505 8.74 -7.03 -1.72
N SER A 506 9.70 -7.14 -0.80
CA SER A 506 11.03 -7.72 -1.09
C SER A 506 11.01 -9.23 -1.33
N HIS A 507 9.94 -9.93 -0.92
CA HIS A 507 9.80 -11.36 -1.07
C HIS A 507 8.42 -11.76 -1.60
N THR A 508 8.38 -12.88 -2.30
CA THR A 508 7.13 -13.56 -2.63
C THR A 508 6.53 -14.15 -1.38
N VAL A 509 5.27 -13.83 -1.07
CA VAL A 509 4.59 -14.34 0.12
C VAL A 509 3.36 -15.17 -0.25
N LEU A 510 2.85 -15.92 0.73
CA LEU A 510 1.60 -16.64 0.60
C LEU A 510 0.41 -15.66 0.55
N VAL A 511 -0.68 -16.10 -0.09
CA VAL A 511 -1.94 -15.33 -0.21
C VAL A 511 -2.41 -14.79 1.14
N GLU A 512 -2.43 -15.68 2.14
CA GLU A 512 -2.84 -15.35 3.51
C GLU A 512 -1.95 -14.27 4.14
N THR A 513 -0.65 -14.31 3.86
CA THR A 513 0.31 -13.30 4.35
C THR A 513 0.04 -11.94 3.70
N ALA A 514 -0.17 -11.92 2.37
CA ALA A 514 -0.46 -10.69 1.64
C ALA A 514 -1.77 -10.07 2.13
N HIS A 515 -2.82 -10.88 2.31
CA HIS A 515 -4.12 -10.44 2.79
C HIS A 515 -4.05 -9.72 4.13
N ARG A 516 -3.46 -10.35 5.15
CA ARG A 516 -3.31 -9.77 6.49
C ARG A 516 -2.55 -8.46 6.50
N PHE A 517 -1.47 -8.42 5.71
CA PHE A 517 -0.65 -7.22 5.58
C PHE A 517 -1.45 -6.08 4.93
N VAL A 518 -2.06 -6.37 3.78
CA VAL A 518 -2.80 -5.39 2.97
C VAL A 518 -4.01 -4.86 3.72
N GLU A 519 -4.77 -5.72 4.40
CA GLU A 519 -5.90 -5.29 5.24
C GLU A 519 -5.47 -4.30 6.32
N SER A 520 -4.45 -4.65 7.11
CA SER A 520 -3.91 -3.76 8.13
C SER A 520 -3.34 -2.45 7.54
N PHE A 521 -2.66 -2.55 6.40
CA PHE A 521 -2.07 -1.40 5.71
C PHE A 521 -3.14 -0.41 5.22
N TYR A 522 -4.12 -0.86 4.45
CA TYR A 522 -5.18 0.03 3.95
C TYR A 522 -6.11 0.51 5.06
N THR A 523 -6.31 -0.27 6.12
CA THR A 523 -7.01 0.18 7.34
C THR A 523 -6.27 1.37 7.96
N GLY A 524 -4.96 1.27 8.15
CA GLY A 524 -4.15 2.35 8.71
C GLY A 524 -4.21 3.62 7.85
N LEU A 525 -4.11 3.48 6.52
CA LEU A 525 -4.24 4.60 5.60
C LEU A 525 -5.64 5.24 5.65
N ALA A 526 -6.70 4.43 5.66
CA ALA A 526 -8.09 4.90 5.75
C ALA A 526 -8.37 5.65 7.06
N GLN A 527 -7.67 5.31 8.14
CA GLN A 527 -7.69 6.00 9.42
C GLN A 527 -6.85 7.30 9.44
N GLY A 528 -6.25 7.70 8.31
CA GLY A 528 -5.45 8.91 8.20
C GLY A 528 -4.01 8.77 8.72
N GLN A 529 -3.53 7.55 8.94
CA GLN A 529 -2.15 7.31 9.36
C GLN A 529 -1.16 7.54 8.19
N ARG A 530 0.12 7.77 8.49
CA ARG A 530 1.14 7.88 7.43
C ARG A 530 1.38 6.51 6.81
N VAL A 531 1.92 6.49 5.58
CA VAL A 531 2.34 5.24 4.92
C VAL A 531 3.25 4.39 5.82
N GLY A 532 4.19 5.02 6.54
CA GLY A 532 5.07 4.29 7.47
C GLY A 532 4.35 3.68 8.67
N ASP A 533 3.27 4.30 9.17
CA ASP A 533 2.43 3.74 10.23
C ASP A 533 1.67 2.52 9.74
N ALA A 534 1.03 2.65 8.57
CA ALA A 534 0.31 1.57 7.92
C ALA A 534 1.23 0.37 7.64
N MET A 535 2.48 0.61 7.20
CA MET A 535 3.49 -0.43 7.02
C MET A 535 3.80 -1.15 8.33
N LEU A 536 4.02 -0.40 9.42
CA LEU A 536 4.34 -0.94 10.73
C LEU A 536 3.16 -1.75 11.30
N ALA A 537 1.92 -1.28 11.11
CA ALA A 537 0.71 -1.99 11.50
C ALA A 537 0.60 -3.35 10.78
N GLY A 538 0.81 -3.39 9.46
CA GLY A 538 0.84 -4.64 8.70
C GLY A 538 1.95 -5.59 9.14
N GLN A 539 3.13 -5.06 9.46
CA GLN A 539 4.23 -5.88 10.01
C GLN A 539 3.92 -6.43 11.40
N ALA A 540 3.29 -5.62 12.26
CA ALA A 540 2.88 -6.02 13.60
C ALA A 540 1.80 -7.10 13.56
N GLU A 541 0.82 -6.99 12.65
CA GLU A 541 -0.20 -8.03 12.42
C GLU A 541 0.45 -9.35 12.03
N LEU A 542 1.35 -9.32 11.04
CA LEU A 542 2.09 -10.52 10.65
C LEU A 542 2.98 -11.07 11.77
N TYR A 543 3.46 -10.25 12.69
CA TYR A 543 4.25 -10.72 13.82
C TYR A 543 3.36 -11.38 14.90
N GLY A 544 2.22 -10.75 15.20
CA GLY A 544 1.28 -11.16 16.25
C GLY A 544 0.53 -12.44 15.92
N ASP A 545 0.06 -12.59 14.68
CA ASP A 545 -0.47 -13.85 14.18
C ASP A 545 0.55 -14.54 13.27
N THR A 546 0.96 -15.73 13.67
CA THR A 546 1.97 -16.51 12.95
C THR A 546 1.36 -17.49 11.95
N TYR A 547 0.04 -17.61 11.86
CA TYR A 547 -0.64 -18.49 10.92
C TYR A 547 -0.50 -18.02 9.47
N ARG A 548 -0.21 -18.96 8.58
CA ARG A 548 0.10 -18.69 7.16
C ARG A 548 -0.68 -19.57 6.19
N GLY A 549 -1.71 -20.26 6.68
CA GLY A 549 -2.52 -21.18 5.89
C GLY A 549 -2.28 -22.65 6.23
N LYS A 550 -3.07 -23.53 5.61
CA LYS A 550 -3.03 -24.98 5.82
C LYS A 550 -2.25 -25.66 4.69
N MET A 551 -1.25 -26.45 5.06
CA MET A 551 -0.37 -27.14 4.13
C MET A 551 -0.72 -28.62 4.05
N MET A 552 -0.85 -29.12 2.82
CA MET A 552 -1.16 -30.51 2.56
C MET A 552 -0.09 -31.41 3.19
N GLY A 553 -0.50 -32.32 4.07
CA GLY A 553 0.40 -33.25 4.76
C GLY A 553 1.18 -32.69 5.96
N ALA A 554 1.09 -31.38 6.25
CA ALA A 554 1.79 -30.76 7.38
C ALA A 554 0.90 -29.98 8.35
N GLY A 555 -0.40 -29.83 8.05
CA GLY A 555 -1.33 -29.12 8.93
C GLY A 555 -1.19 -27.60 8.81
N ASP A 556 -1.43 -26.87 9.89
CA ASP A 556 -1.32 -25.41 9.91
C ASP A 556 0.15 -24.98 9.79
N LEU A 557 0.47 -24.13 8.79
CA LEU A 557 1.75 -23.46 8.73
C LEU A 557 1.75 -22.28 9.69
N ARG A 558 2.60 -22.36 10.70
CA ARG A 558 2.86 -21.30 11.67
C ARG A 558 4.38 -21.06 11.78
N ARG A 559 4.80 -20.04 12.54
CA ARG A 559 6.19 -20.00 13.04
C ARG A 559 6.49 -21.29 13.78
N ILE A 560 7.69 -21.83 13.59
CA ILE A 560 7.99 -23.20 14.02
C ILE A 560 7.95 -23.34 15.55
N LYS A 561 8.31 -22.28 16.30
CA LYS A 561 8.15 -22.25 17.77
C LYS A 561 6.71 -22.47 18.27
N ALA A 562 5.69 -22.26 17.44
CA ALA A 562 4.29 -22.49 17.81
C ALA A 562 3.75 -23.90 17.45
N ALA A 563 4.53 -24.72 16.74
CA ALA A 563 4.08 -26.02 16.23
C ALA A 563 4.98 -27.16 16.71
N THR A 564 4.85 -27.50 18.00
CA THR A 564 5.39 -28.76 18.55
C THR A 564 4.24 -29.70 18.89
N GLY A 565 4.18 -30.82 18.19
CA GLY A 565 3.26 -31.90 18.50
C GLY A 565 3.23 -32.97 17.41
N ASN A 566 3.85 -34.13 17.70
CA ASN A 566 3.73 -35.42 17.01
C ASN A 566 4.83 -35.79 15.98
N GLU A 567 5.98 -36.25 16.49
CA GLU A 567 7.08 -36.85 15.73
C GLU A 567 6.65 -38.07 14.90
N THR A 568 5.65 -38.82 15.36
CA THR A 568 5.15 -40.02 14.66
C THR A 568 4.38 -39.66 13.39
N ALA A 569 3.65 -38.54 13.40
CA ALA A 569 3.01 -37.99 12.20
C ALA A 569 4.05 -37.47 11.19
N ALA A 570 5.13 -36.84 11.66
CA ALA A 570 6.22 -36.37 10.82
C ALA A 570 6.97 -37.52 10.12
N HIS A 571 7.21 -38.63 10.81
CA HIS A 571 7.84 -39.82 10.21
C HIS A 571 6.97 -40.47 9.14
N LYS A 572 5.65 -40.54 9.36
CA LYS A 572 4.70 -41.09 8.38
C LYS A 572 4.57 -40.20 7.13
N ALA A 573 4.58 -38.87 7.31
CA ALA A 573 4.60 -37.90 6.22
C ALA A 573 5.92 -37.96 5.43
N TRP A 574 7.06 -38.19 6.10
CA TRP A 574 8.35 -38.39 5.44
C TRP A 574 8.37 -39.61 4.50
N LEU A 575 7.81 -40.75 4.93
CA LEU A 575 7.71 -41.94 4.08
C LEU A 575 6.86 -41.67 2.83
N GLN A 576 5.72 -40.99 2.98
CA GLN A 576 4.85 -40.62 1.85
C GLN A 576 5.52 -39.62 0.89
N ALA A 577 6.22 -38.62 1.41
CA ALA A 577 6.94 -37.64 0.59
C ALA A 577 8.14 -38.24 -0.14
N ARG A 578 8.88 -39.17 0.52
CA ARG A 578 9.95 -39.94 -0.11
C ARG A 578 9.42 -40.74 -1.30
N ASP A 579 8.30 -41.45 -1.11
CA ASP A 579 7.74 -42.32 -2.13
C ASP A 579 7.17 -41.48 -3.31
N ALA A 580 6.57 -40.33 -3.02
CA ALA A 580 6.13 -39.35 -4.05
C ALA A 580 7.31 -38.73 -4.82
N TYR A 581 8.40 -38.39 -4.13
CA TYR A 581 9.63 -37.87 -4.76
C TYR A 581 10.32 -38.91 -5.64
N LEU A 582 10.37 -40.17 -5.20
CA LEU A 582 10.91 -41.27 -6.00
C LEU A 582 10.04 -41.54 -7.24
N ALA A 583 8.71 -41.43 -7.12
CA ALA A 583 7.78 -41.52 -8.25
C ALA A 583 7.96 -40.36 -9.25
N TYR A 584 8.10 -39.12 -8.76
CA TYR A 584 8.40 -37.94 -9.58
C TYR A 584 9.74 -38.08 -10.34
N ARG A 585 10.77 -38.61 -9.68
CA ARG A 585 12.08 -38.85 -10.29
C ARG A 585 12.03 -39.95 -11.37
N GLN A 586 11.16 -40.95 -11.22
CA GLN A 586 10.94 -41.98 -12.25
C GLN A 586 10.19 -41.45 -13.48
N GLN A 587 9.45 -40.34 -13.36
CA GLN A 587 8.71 -39.69 -14.45
C GLN A 587 9.54 -38.67 -15.26
N GLY A 588 10.86 -38.59 -15.05
CA GLY A 588 11.75 -37.80 -15.91
C GLY A 588 11.89 -36.31 -15.54
N GLY A 589 11.62 -35.92 -14.29
CA GLY A 589 11.97 -34.58 -13.79
C GLY A 589 13.48 -34.37 -13.74
N VAL A 590 14.07 -33.79 -14.78
CA VAL A 590 15.51 -33.51 -14.86
C VAL A 590 15.84 -32.21 -14.12
N CYS A 591 16.59 -32.31 -13.03
CA CYS A 591 17.40 -31.22 -12.49
C CYS A 591 18.86 -31.46 -12.94
N THR A 592 19.30 -30.79 -14.00
CA THR A 592 20.67 -30.90 -14.51
C THR A 592 21.60 -29.99 -13.72
N ILE A 593 22.19 -30.50 -12.63
CA ILE A 593 23.42 -29.93 -12.07
C ILE A 593 24.58 -30.56 -12.84
N ARG A 594 25.11 -29.86 -13.85
CA ARG A 594 26.39 -30.23 -14.45
C ARG A 594 27.51 -29.89 -13.47
N ARG A 595 28.14 -30.92 -12.91
CA ARG A 595 29.36 -30.83 -12.11
C ARG A 595 30.54 -31.21 -13.01
N ARG A 596 31.60 -30.39 -12.96
CA ARG A 596 33.02 -30.64 -13.34
C ARG A 596 33.50 -30.08 -14.67
N GLU A 597 34.09 -28.89 -14.57
CA GLU A 597 35.46 -28.66 -15.03
C GLU A 597 36.34 -28.40 -13.80
N ILE A 598 37.17 -29.38 -13.43
CA ILE A 598 38.44 -29.16 -12.73
C ILE A 598 39.42 -30.09 -13.45
N GLY A 599 40.38 -29.49 -14.14
CA GLY A 599 41.41 -30.20 -14.89
C GLY A 599 42.52 -30.76 -13.99
N GLY A 600 43.19 -31.77 -14.54
CA GLY A 600 44.64 -31.99 -14.43
C GLY A 600 45.19 -32.52 -13.12
N ALA A 601 45.49 -33.81 -13.07
CA ALA A 601 46.85 -34.36 -12.95
C ALA A 601 46.86 -35.79 -12.37
N CYS A 602 47.71 -36.64 -12.98
CA CYS A 602 48.35 -37.84 -12.41
C CYS A 602 47.46 -39.05 -12.06
N PHE A 603 47.42 -40.07 -12.91
CA PHE A 603 48.32 -41.24 -12.82
C PHE A 603 48.06 -42.22 -13.98
N GLY A 604 49.15 -42.82 -14.46
CA GLY A 604 49.17 -43.63 -15.67
C GLY A 604 48.79 -45.11 -15.50
N SER A 605 48.75 -45.71 -16.69
CA SER A 605 48.99 -47.11 -17.08
C SER A 605 47.95 -48.21 -16.84
N ALA A 606 47.73 -48.90 -17.97
CA ALA A 606 47.50 -50.33 -18.17
C ALA A 606 46.06 -50.87 -18.14
N GLY A 607 45.55 -51.18 -19.35
CA GLY A 607 45.34 -52.60 -19.66
C GLY A 607 43.94 -53.04 -20.08
N ALA A 608 43.85 -53.43 -21.36
CA ALA A 608 43.06 -54.55 -21.89
C ALA A 608 41.55 -54.40 -22.17
N ARG A 609 41.26 -54.23 -23.47
CA ARG A 609 40.31 -54.98 -24.32
C ARG A 609 39.37 -55.97 -23.59
N LYS A 610 38.06 -55.87 -23.87
CA LYS A 610 37.33 -56.83 -24.76
C LYS A 610 35.88 -56.39 -25.03
N SER A 611 35.58 -56.38 -26.32
CA SER A 611 34.33 -56.65 -27.05
C SER A 611 33.12 -57.23 -26.29
N GLY A 612 31.94 -56.76 -26.70
CA GLY A 612 30.63 -57.36 -26.52
C GLY A 612 29.56 -56.45 -27.08
#